data_AF-A0A955IRL6-F1
#
_entry.id   AF-A0A955IRL6-F1
#
_cell.length_a   1.000
_cell.length_b   1.000
_cell.length_c   1.000
_cell.angle_alpha   90.00
_cell.angle_beta   90.00
_cell.angle_gamma   90.00
#
_symmetry.space_group_name_H-M   'P 1'
#
loop_
_entity.id
_entity.type
_entity.pdbx_description
1 polymer ?
#
loop_
_entity_poly.entity_id
_entity_poly.type
_entity_poly.pdbx_seq_one_letter_code
_entity_poly.pdbx_strand_id
1 'polypeptide(L)'
;MSPASPRQPDAPGNLQEEIGKKTPFEEPEQEAYLNLLRTHAELHGQFDRLFREHGLSDPQYNALRIVAAAGTGGIHSETIGERMVARMPDTTRLIDRLERAGLVQRTRRADDRRCVLVTITTEGRRRLRAVGKSVTALHRAQLGHLTRH
;
A
#
# COMPACT_ATOMS: atom_id res chain seq x y z
N MET A 1 -4.12 -20.89 47.86
CA MET A 1 -4.49 -20.07 46.69
C MET A 1 -3.31 -20.10 45.73
N SER A 2 -3.39 -20.87 44.65
CA SER A 2 -2.33 -20.87 43.64
C SER A 2 -2.46 -19.60 42.78
N PRO A 3 -1.36 -18.89 42.49
CA PRO A 3 -1.40 -17.72 41.62
C PRO A 3 -1.75 -18.17 40.19
N ALA A 4 -2.70 -17.49 39.57
CA ALA A 4 -3.05 -17.71 38.18
C ALA A 4 -1.81 -17.47 37.30
N SER A 5 -1.45 -18.46 36.49
CA SER A 5 -0.41 -18.33 35.47
C SER A 5 -0.75 -17.15 34.54
N PRO A 6 0.24 -16.31 34.18
CA PRO A 6 0.03 -15.25 33.20
C PRO A 6 -0.45 -15.86 31.88
N ARG A 7 -1.53 -15.30 31.31
CA ARG A 7 -1.99 -15.68 29.97
C ARG A 7 -0.83 -15.48 28.99
N GLN A 8 -0.43 -16.57 28.36
CA GLN A 8 0.46 -16.57 27.21
C GLN A 8 -0.24 -15.76 26.09
N PRO A 9 0.46 -14.85 25.40
CA PRO A 9 -0.15 -14.11 24.28
C PRO A 9 -0.64 -15.11 23.25
N ASP A 10 -1.90 -14.96 22.83
CA ASP A 10 -2.60 -15.86 21.90
C ASP A 10 -1.67 -16.29 20.77
N ALA A 11 -1.24 -17.55 20.77
CA ALA A 11 -0.59 -18.13 19.60
C ALA A 11 -1.58 -18.00 18.44
N PRO A 12 -1.16 -17.55 17.24
CA PRO A 12 -2.07 -17.52 16.11
C PRO A 12 -2.58 -18.95 15.91
N GLY A 13 -3.90 -19.11 15.98
CA GLY A 13 -4.55 -20.37 15.60
C GLY A 13 -4.17 -20.71 14.16
N ASN A 14 -4.22 -21.98 13.81
CA ASN A 14 -4.08 -22.35 12.39
C ASN A 14 -5.18 -21.65 11.56
N LEU A 15 -4.94 -21.44 10.27
CA LEU A 15 -5.89 -20.72 9.40
C LEU A 15 -7.30 -21.31 9.45
N GLN A 16 -7.41 -22.64 9.57
CA GLN A 16 -8.68 -23.34 9.68
C GLN A 16 -9.54 -22.78 10.83
N GLU A 17 -8.96 -22.61 12.02
CA GLU A 17 -9.64 -22.04 13.18
C GLU A 17 -10.02 -20.58 12.93
N GLU A 18 -9.09 -19.79 12.39
CA GLU A 18 -9.31 -18.36 12.14
C GLU A 18 -10.47 -18.07 11.18
N ILE A 19 -10.68 -18.93 10.19
CA ILE A 19 -11.77 -18.79 9.19
C ILE A 19 -13.00 -19.63 9.55
N GLY A 20 -13.02 -20.31 10.70
CA GLY A 20 -14.14 -21.13 11.15
C GLY A 20 -14.41 -22.37 10.29
N LYS A 21 -13.38 -22.88 9.60
CA LYS A 21 -13.51 -24.10 8.78
C LYS A 21 -13.56 -25.33 9.70
N LYS A 22 -14.59 -26.15 9.55
CA LYS A 22 -14.85 -27.30 10.45
C LYS A 22 -14.00 -28.54 10.17
N THR A 23 -13.40 -28.63 9.00
CA THR A 23 -12.58 -29.78 8.57
C THR A 23 -11.18 -29.31 8.19
N PRO A 24 -10.15 -30.16 8.28
CA PRO A 24 -8.82 -29.82 7.78
C PRO A 24 -8.81 -29.42 6.30
N PHE A 25 -7.77 -28.71 5.88
CA PHE A 25 -7.46 -28.57 4.47
C PHE A 25 -6.98 -29.92 3.94
N GLU A 26 -7.53 -30.34 2.81
CA GLU A 26 -7.11 -31.58 2.13
C GLU A 26 -5.82 -31.32 1.35
N GLU A 27 -5.71 -30.13 0.75
CA GLU A 27 -4.57 -29.72 -0.07
C GLU A 27 -3.76 -28.62 0.63
N PRO A 28 -2.48 -28.84 0.95
CA PRO A 28 -1.65 -27.84 1.63
C PRO A 28 -1.43 -26.57 0.78
N GLU A 29 -1.47 -26.67 -0.55
CA GLU A 29 -1.38 -25.54 -1.47
C GLU A 29 -2.57 -24.58 -1.30
N GLN A 30 -3.76 -25.13 -1.06
CA GLN A 30 -4.95 -24.32 -0.80
C GLN A 30 -4.82 -23.55 0.52
N GLU A 31 -4.37 -24.23 1.57
CA GLU A 31 -4.14 -23.61 2.88
C GLU A 31 -3.08 -22.52 2.80
N ALA A 32 -1.97 -22.77 2.11
CA ALA A 32 -0.91 -21.79 1.90
C ALA A 32 -1.40 -20.56 1.12
N TYR A 33 -2.15 -20.77 0.03
CA TYR A 33 -2.73 -19.68 -0.76
C TYR A 33 -3.64 -18.78 0.09
N LEU A 34 -4.54 -19.38 0.87
CA LEU A 34 -5.47 -18.64 1.72
C LEU A 34 -4.74 -17.94 2.87
N ASN A 35 -3.70 -18.53 3.44
CA ASN A 35 -2.85 -17.89 4.45
C ASN A 35 -2.20 -16.62 3.90
N LEU A 36 -1.69 -16.65 2.67
CA LEU A 36 -1.13 -15.47 2.01
C LEU A 36 -2.18 -14.38 1.80
N LEU A 37 -3.38 -14.74 1.35
CA LEU A 37 -4.49 -13.78 1.19
C LEU A 37 -4.92 -13.17 2.52
N ARG A 38 -5.01 -13.99 3.58
CA ARG A 38 -5.38 -13.55 4.92
C ARG A 38 -4.33 -12.60 5.49
N THR A 39 -3.06 -12.97 5.37
CA THR A 39 -1.92 -12.13 5.77
C THR A 39 -1.94 -10.80 5.01
N HIS A 40 -2.17 -10.83 3.69
CA HIS A 40 -2.33 -9.62 2.89
C HIS A 40 -3.46 -8.74 3.44
N ALA A 41 -4.65 -9.31 3.68
CA ALA A 41 -5.81 -8.56 4.14
C ALA A 41 -5.57 -7.89 5.51
N GLU A 42 -4.92 -8.59 6.44
CA GLU A 42 -4.60 -8.06 7.77
C GLU A 42 -3.58 -6.92 7.69
N LEU A 43 -2.50 -7.11 6.94
CA LEU A 43 -1.47 -6.08 6.77
C LEU A 43 -2.03 -4.85 6.02
N HIS A 44 -2.77 -5.09 4.95
CA HIS A 44 -3.31 -4.04 4.06
C HIS A 44 -4.41 -3.22 4.75
N GLY A 45 -5.28 -3.85 5.54
CA GLY A 45 -6.38 -3.14 6.23
C GLY A 45 -5.91 -2.04 7.17
N GLN A 46 -4.72 -2.15 7.75
CA GLN A 46 -4.09 -1.11 8.57
C GLN A 46 -3.56 0.05 7.71
N PHE A 47 -2.97 -0.25 6.56
CA PHE A 47 -2.54 0.76 5.58
C PHE A 47 -3.71 1.57 5.02
N ASP A 48 -4.82 0.90 4.71
CA ASP A 48 -6.02 1.58 4.22
C ASP A 48 -6.59 2.59 5.23
N ARG A 49 -6.50 2.31 6.53
CA ARG A 49 -6.86 3.29 7.57
C ARG A 49 -5.86 4.44 7.61
N LEU A 50 -4.57 4.13 7.66
CA LEU A 50 -3.48 5.11 7.69
C LEU A 50 -3.54 6.10 6.52
N PHE A 51 -3.73 5.62 5.29
CA PHE A 51 -3.79 6.51 4.13
C PHE A 51 -5.01 7.42 4.16
N ARG A 52 -6.17 6.91 4.62
CA ARG A 52 -7.39 7.69 4.76
C ARG A 52 -7.24 8.84 5.75
N GLU A 53 -6.54 8.65 6.87
CA GLU A 53 -6.22 9.72 7.83
C GLU A 53 -5.42 10.86 7.19
N HIS A 54 -4.66 10.56 6.14
CA HIS A 54 -3.92 11.55 5.35
C HIS A 54 -4.65 12.02 4.09
N GLY A 55 -5.92 11.64 3.89
CA GLY A 55 -6.73 12.03 2.74
C GLY A 55 -6.30 11.35 1.43
N LEU A 56 -5.71 10.16 1.51
CA LEU A 56 -5.28 9.36 0.36
C LEU A 56 -5.92 7.97 0.41
N SER A 57 -6.11 7.36 -0.77
CA SER A 57 -6.28 5.92 -0.88
C SER A 57 -4.92 5.24 -1.09
N ASP A 58 -4.82 3.93 -0.85
CA ASP A 58 -3.61 3.14 -1.14
C ASP A 58 -3.11 3.32 -2.59
N PRO A 59 -3.97 3.23 -3.63
CA PRO A 59 -3.54 3.54 -5.01
C PRO A 59 -3.00 4.96 -5.20
N GLN A 60 -3.55 5.97 -4.52
CA GLN A 60 -3.11 7.36 -4.63
C GLN A 60 -1.74 7.55 -4.00
N TYR A 61 -1.51 6.97 -2.81
CA TYR A 61 -0.18 6.94 -2.19
C TYR A 61 0.83 6.24 -3.10
N ASN A 62 0.46 5.10 -3.67
CA ASN A 62 1.32 4.31 -4.56
C ASN A 62 1.72 5.08 -5.83
N ALA A 63 0.76 5.72 -6.51
CA ALA A 63 1.08 6.58 -7.66
C ALA A 63 1.92 7.79 -7.25
N LEU A 64 1.63 8.43 -6.11
CA LEU A 64 2.38 9.60 -5.65
C LEU A 64 3.85 9.26 -5.34
N ARG A 65 4.15 8.11 -4.72
CA ARG A 65 5.54 7.66 -4.50
C ARG A 65 6.27 7.34 -5.81
N ILE A 66 5.56 6.80 -6.82
CA ILE A 66 6.14 6.50 -8.15
C ILE A 66 6.51 7.81 -8.86
N VAL A 67 5.60 8.79 -8.88
CA VAL A 67 5.87 10.11 -9.46
C VAL A 67 7.00 10.82 -8.72
N ALA A 68 7.05 10.72 -7.39
CA ALA A 68 8.12 11.31 -6.60
C ALA A 68 9.50 10.72 -6.95
N ALA A 69 9.58 9.41 -7.14
CA ALA A 69 10.80 8.70 -7.49
C ALA A 69 11.35 9.07 -8.89
N ALA A 70 10.48 9.55 -9.79
CA ALA A 70 10.88 10.03 -11.11
C ALA A 70 11.60 11.39 -11.09
N GLY A 71 11.64 12.08 -9.95
CA GLY A 71 12.34 13.35 -9.80
C GLY A 71 11.70 14.50 -10.59
N THR A 72 12.53 15.44 -11.05
CA THR A 72 12.08 16.66 -11.76
C THR A 72 11.74 16.42 -13.22
N GLY A 73 12.24 15.33 -13.83
CA GLY A 73 11.96 14.98 -15.23
C GLY A 73 10.51 14.52 -15.47
N GLY A 74 9.81 14.11 -14.41
CA GLY A 74 8.46 13.57 -14.51
C GLY A 74 8.43 12.16 -15.10
N ILE A 75 7.22 11.62 -15.22
CA ILE A 75 6.99 10.26 -15.70
C ILE A 75 5.71 10.19 -16.54
N HIS A 76 5.70 9.33 -17.55
CA HIS A 76 4.51 9.10 -18.36
C HIS A 76 3.40 8.41 -17.55
N SER A 77 2.16 8.81 -17.81
CA SER A 77 0.99 8.25 -17.11
C SER A 77 0.87 6.73 -17.27
N GLU A 78 1.22 6.20 -18.44
CA GLU A 78 1.25 4.75 -18.71
C GLU A 78 2.29 4.04 -17.82
N THR A 79 3.51 4.57 -17.75
CA THR A 79 4.57 4.02 -16.90
C THR A 79 4.22 4.07 -15.42
N ILE A 80 3.39 5.04 -14.97
CA ILE A 80 2.87 5.02 -13.59
C ILE A 80 2.04 3.75 -13.38
N GLY A 81 1.13 3.43 -14.30
CA GLY A 81 0.25 2.26 -14.22
C GLY A 81 1.01 0.95 -14.22
N GLU A 82 2.06 0.84 -15.04
CA GLU A 82 2.96 -0.32 -15.10
C GLU A 82 3.71 -0.55 -13.78
N ARG A 83 4.04 0.52 -13.04
CA ARG A 83 4.83 0.47 -11.79
C ARG A 83 3.98 0.35 -10.53
N MET A 84 2.65 0.35 -10.65
CA MET A 84 1.76 0.13 -9.53
C MET A 84 1.96 -1.28 -8.95
N VAL A 85 1.88 -1.40 -7.62
CA VAL A 85 2.01 -2.71 -6.93
C VAL A 85 0.80 -3.60 -7.26
N ALA A 86 -0.39 -3.02 -7.21
CA ALA A 86 -1.61 -3.63 -7.72
C ALA A 86 -1.98 -2.92 -9.03
N ARG A 87 -2.08 -3.69 -10.12
CA ARG A 87 -2.50 -3.14 -11.41
C ARG A 87 -3.86 -2.46 -11.28
N MET A 88 -3.91 -1.21 -11.69
CA MET A 88 -5.09 -0.36 -11.68
C MET A 88 -5.57 -0.15 -13.12
N PRO A 89 -6.79 -0.58 -13.48
CA PRO A 89 -7.32 -0.40 -14.84
C PRO A 89 -7.42 1.07 -15.27
N ASP A 90 -7.63 1.98 -14.32
CA ASP A 90 -7.87 3.41 -14.60
C ASP A 90 -6.81 4.30 -13.93
N THR A 91 -5.59 4.19 -14.43
CA THR A 91 -4.46 5.02 -13.98
C THR A 91 -4.66 6.49 -14.31
N THR A 92 -5.34 6.81 -15.42
CA THR A 92 -5.64 8.19 -15.82
C THR A 92 -6.52 8.88 -14.78
N ARG A 93 -7.63 8.28 -14.37
CA ARG A 93 -8.52 8.84 -13.33
C ARG A 93 -7.86 8.91 -11.96
N LEU A 94 -6.92 8.01 -11.67
CA LEU A 94 -6.11 8.10 -10.46
C LEU A 94 -5.25 9.38 -10.47
N ILE A 95 -4.56 9.63 -11.58
CA ILE A 95 -3.73 10.83 -11.75
C ILE A 95 -4.60 12.10 -11.76
N ASP A 96 -5.79 12.07 -12.39
CA ASP A 96 -6.73 13.20 -12.37
C ASP A 96 -7.14 13.58 -10.95
N ARG A 97 -7.35 12.58 -10.07
CA ARG A 97 -7.67 12.81 -8.66
C ARG A 97 -6.50 13.45 -7.91
N LEU A 98 -5.27 12.99 -8.18
CA LEU A 98 -4.07 13.58 -7.57
C LEU A 98 -3.83 15.01 -8.05
N GLU A 99 -4.07 15.29 -9.32
CA GLU A 99 -3.95 16.63 -9.92
C GLU A 99 -5.01 17.58 -9.35
N ARG A 100 -6.27 17.14 -9.25
CA ARG A 100 -7.34 17.91 -8.59
C ARG A 100 -7.07 18.17 -7.11
N ALA A 101 -6.35 17.27 -6.44
CA ALA A 101 -5.90 17.45 -5.07
C ALA A 101 -4.63 18.33 -4.96
N GLY A 102 -4.09 18.84 -6.08
CA GLY A 102 -2.89 19.66 -6.13
C GLY A 102 -1.59 18.92 -5.82
N LEU A 103 -1.60 17.58 -5.82
CA LEU A 103 -0.45 16.74 -5.42
C LEU A 103 0.50 16.46 -6.58
N VAL A 104 -0.01 16.49 -7.80
CA VAL A 104 0.77 16.33 -9.04
C VAL A 104 0.33 17.39 -10.05
N GLN A 105 1.13 17.58 -11.08
CA GLN A 105 0.80 18.43 -12.23
C GLN A 105 1.19 17.73 -13.52
N ARG A 106 0.42 17.96 -14.58
CA ARG A 106 0.70 17.45 -15.91
C ARG A 106 1.28 18.53 -16.81
N THR A 107 2.38 18.19 -17.48
CA THR A 107 2.99 19.04 -18.51
C THR A 107 2.86 18.34 -19.86
N ARG A 108 2.22 19.02 -20.81
CA ARG A 108 2.25 18.62 -22.22
C ARG A 108 3.53 19.16 -22.82
N ARG A 109 4.32 18.32 -23.50
CA ARG A 109 5.45 18.84 -24.25
C ARG A 109 4.98 19.52 -25.55
N ALA A 110 5.71 20.54 -25.97
CA ALA A 110 5.37 21.35 -27.15
C ALA A 110 5.59 20.59 -28.47
N ASP A 111 6.53 19.65 -28.48
CA ASP A 111 6.97 18.80 -29.58
C ASP A 111 6.13 17.52 -29.74
N ASP A 112 5.62 16.95 -28.63
CA ASP A 112 4.67 15.85 -28.67
C ASP A 112 3.51 16.07 -27.69
N ARG A 113 2.40 16.60 -28.22
CA ARG A 113 1.16 16.85 -27.47
C ARG A 113 0.50 15.59 -26.92
N ARG A 114 0.90 14.40 -27.38
CA ARG A 114 0.42 13.10 -26.87
C ARG A 114 1.17 12.67 -25.60
N CYS A 115 2.37 13.20 -25.37
CA CYS A 115 3.17 12.88 -24.19
C CYS A 115 2.80 13.80 -23.02
N VAL A 116 2.02 13.26 -22.08
CA VAL A 116 1.70 13.90 -20.81
C VAL A 116 2.65 13.39 -19.73
N LEU A 117 3.60 14.25 -19.34
CA LEU A 117 4.49 14.00 -18.21
C LEU A 117 3.81 14.44 -16.92
N VAL A 118 3.83 13.58 -15.92
CA VAL A 118 3.34 13.86 -14.57
C VAL A 118 4.52 14.17 -13.67
N THR A 119 4.47 15.29 -12.97
CA THR A 119 5.47 15.67 -11.96
C THR A 119 4.80 15.89 -10.61
N ILE A 120 5.54 15.64 -9.53
CA ILE A 120 5.05 15.87 -8.17
C ILE A 120 5.18 17.37 -7.82
N THR A 121 4.14 17.93 -7.19
CA THR A 121 4.16 19.32 -6.71
C THR A 121 4.88 19.43 -5.37
N THR A 122 5.14 20.67 -4.92
CA THR A 122 5.64 20.92 -3.55
C THR A 122 4.67 20.41 -2.49
N GLU A 123 3.36 20.59 -2.71
CA GLU A 123 2.30 20.03 -1.85
C GLU A 123 2.36 18.49 -1.82
N GLY A 124 2.44 17.86 -2.99
CA GLY A 124 2.56 16.41 -3.12
C GLY A 124 3.74 15.85 -2.34
N ARG A 125 4.92 16.49 -2.45
CA ARG A 125 6.11 16.10 -1.68
C ARG A 125 5.88 16.27 -0.17
N ARG A 126 5.22 17.34 0.26
CA ARG A 126 4.91 17.56 1.69
C ARG A 126 3.97 16.48 2.21
N ARG A 127 2.90 16.18 1.48
CA ARG A 127 1.94 15.11 1.81
C ARG A 127 2.63 13.76 1.89
N LEU A 128 3.46 13.42 0.90
CA LEU A 128 4.19 12.16 0.85
C LEU A 128 5.14 12.01 2.04
N ARG A 129 5.86 13.07 2.43
CA ARG A 129 6.73 13.05 3.62
C ARG A 129 5.94 12.87 4.92
N ALA A 130 4.76 13.48 5.05
CA ALA A 130 3.91 13.33 6.22
C ALA A 130 3.45 11.87 6.39
N VAL A 131 2.96 11.27 5.30
CA VAL A 131 2.52 9.87 5.28
C VAL A 131 3.70 8.91 5.48
N GLY A 132 4.86 9.21 4.90
CA GLY A 132 6.04 8.34 4.93
C GLY A 132 6.50 7.99 6.35
N LYS A 133 6.40 8.92 7.30
CA LYS A 133 6.72 8.65 8.71
C LYS A 133 5.78 7.61 9.32
N SER A 134 4.48 7.77 9.09
CA SER A 134 3.45 6.83 9.55
C SER A 134 3.64 5.45 8.90
N VAL A 135 3.94 5.40 7.60
CA VAL A 135 4.21 4.16 6.87
C VAL A 135 5.42 3.42 7.45
N THR A 136 6.53 4.12 7.71
CA THR A 136 7.70 3.50 8.34
C THR A 136 7.39 2.95 9.73
N ALA A 137 6.63 3.70 10.53
CA ALA A 137 6.20 3.25 11.86
C ALA A 137 5.31 2.00 11.76
N LEU A 138 4.36 1.97 10.82
CA LEU A 138 3.47 0.84 10.61
C LEU A 138 4.22 -0.41 10.14
N HIS A 139 5.16 -0.29 9.19
CA HIS A 139 6.04 -1.41 8.81
C HIS A 139 6.80 -1.97 10.01
N ARG A 140 7.34 -1.11 10.88
CA ARG A 140 8.03 -1.57 12.09
C ARG A 140 7.08 -2.25 13.07
N ALA A 141 5.87 -1.73 13.24
CA ALA A 141 4.86 -2.35 14.10
C ALA A 141 4.44 -3.73 13.58
N GLN A 142 4.23 -3.87 12.27
CA GLN A 142 3.78 -5.11 11.64
C GLN A 142 4.90 -6.15 11.54
N LEU A 143 6.11 -5.76 11.15
CA LEU A 143 7.17 -6.69 10.72
C LEU A 143 8.54 -6.41 11.38
N GLY A 144 8.63 -5.47 12.32
CA GLY A 144 9.89 -5.12 12.97
C GLY A 144 10.45 -6.19 13.91
N HIS A 145 9.66 -7.23 14.22
CA HIS A 145 10.08 -8.40 14.99
C HIS A 145 10.80 -9.45 14.14
N LEU A 146 10.82 -9.30 12.81
CA LEU A 146 11.55 -10.20 11.92
C LEU A 146 13.06 -9.93 12.04
N THR A 147 13.84 -10.99 12.25
CA THR A 147 15.30 -10.92 12.29
C THR A 147 15.86 -10.55 10.92
N ARG A 148 16.89 -9.71 10.90
CA ARG A 148 17.71 -9.50 9.69
C ARG A 148 18.57 -10.75 9.49
N HIS A 149 18.50 -11.34 8.31
CA HIS A 149 19.43 -12.35 7.84
C HIS A 149 20.58 -11.70 7.07
#